data_AF-A0A7S2AYP2-F1
#
_entry.id   AF-A0A7S2AYP2-F1
#
_cell.length_a   1.000
_cell.length_b   1.000
_cell.length_c   1.000
_cell.angle_alpha   90.00
_cell.angle_beta   90.00
_cell.angle_gamma   90.00
#
_symmetry.space_group_name_H-M   'P 1'
#
loop_
_entity.id
_entity.type
_entity.pdbx_description
1 polymer ?
#
loop_
_entity_poly.entity_id
_entity_poly.type
_entity_poly.pdbx_seq_one_letter_code
_entity_poly.pdbx_strand_id
1 'polypeptide(L)'
;DEEEEDMDVEGNDMDLRLARLEHLMERRPILLSSVLLRQNPHNVAEWHKRVKLYKDANDARNVIQTFAEAVKTVDPEHATGKPHTLWLSFAEFYETHGDIDSSRQILEKACAVEYKTVDDLASVFCSWGEMELRQAEVATEEGDPDGA
;
A
#
# COMPACT_ATOMS: atom_id res chain seq x y z
N ASP A 1 -52.26 -12.21 -12.25
CA ASP A 1 -51.88 -11.40 -11.07
C ASP A 1 -51.09 -12.24 -10.06
N GLU A 2 -51.54 -13.43 -9.65
CA GLU A 2 -50.73 -14.34 -8.79
C GLU A 2 -49.42 -14.85 -9.44
N GLU A 3 -49.45 -15.22 -10.74
CA GLU A 3 -48.24 -15.67 -11.46
C GLU A 3 -47.20 -14.55 -11.68
N GLU A 4 -47.62 -13.27 -11.71
CA GLU A 4 -46.70 -12.12 -11.79
C GLU A 4 -46.05 -11.85 -10.43
N GLU A 5 -46.82 -11.94 -9.33
CA GLU A 5 -46.29 -11.82 -7.97
C GLU A 5 -45.28 -12.93 -7.63
N ASP A 6 -45.54 -14.18 -8.03
CA ASP A 6 -44.59 -15.29 -7.81
C ASP A 6 -43.28 -15.12 -8.60
N MET A 7 -43.35 -14.64 -9.85
CA MET A 7 -42.15 -14.32 -10.65
C MET A 7 -41.33 -13.16 -10.06
N ASP A 8 -42.00 -12.14 -9.51
CA ASP A 8 -41.33 -11.00 -8.86
C ASP A 8 -40.62 -11.42 -7.56
N VAL A 9 -41.19 -12.36 -6.80
CA VAL A 9 -40.56 -12.91 -5.59
C VAL A 9 -39.33 -13.77 -5.92
N GLU A 10 -39.40 -14.61 -6.96
CA GLU A 10 -38.24 -15.38 -7.43
C GLU A 10 -37.12 -14.50 -8.00
N GLY A 11 -37.48 -13.44 -8.73
CA GLY A 11 -36.54 -12.43 -9.21
C GLY A 11 -35.80 -11.73 -8.07
N ASN A 12 -36.53 -11.32 -7.03
CA ASN A 12 -35.94 -10.66 -5.86
C ASN A 12 -35.01 -11.57 -5.04
N ASP A 13 -35.34 -12.85 -4.88
CA ASP A 13 -34.45 -13.82 -4.22
C ASP A 13 -33.18 -14.09 -5.06
N MET A 14 -33.30 -14.13 -6.39
CA MET A 14 -32.14 -14.23 -7.28
C MET A 14 -31.23 -13.01 -7.14
N ASP A 15 -31.79 -11.79 -7.17
CA ASP A 15 -31.04 -10.55 -7.04
C ASP A 15 -30.32 -10.46 -5.68
N LEU A 16 -30.98 -10.88 -4.60
CA LEU A 16 -30.35 -10.96 -3.28
C LEU A 16 -29.17 -11.93 -3.25
N ARG A 17 -29.29 -13.09 -3.92
CA ARG A 17 -28.21 -14.08 -4.01
C ARG A 17 -27.07 -13.57 -4.88
N LEU A 18 -27.36 -12.90 -5.99
CA LEU A 18 -26.35 -12.28 -6.86
C LEU A 18 -25.57 -11.19 -6.12
N ALA A 19 -26.25 -10.29 -5.42
CA ALA A 19 -25.62 -9.25 -4.60
C ALA A 19 -24.70 -9.85 -3.52
N ARG A 20 -25.12 -10.95 -2.89
CA ARG A 20 -24.29 -11.67 -1.91
C ARG A 20 -23.06 -12.31 -2.57
N LEU A 21 -23.21 -12.89 -3.75
CA LEU A 21 -22.10 -13.48 -4.50
C LEU A 21 -21.09 -12.42 -4.92
N GLU A 22 -21.55 -11.30 -5.47
CA GLU A 22 -20.72 -10.16 -5.83
C GLU A 22 -19.91 -9.66 -4.63
N HIS A 23 -20.56 -9.47 -3.48
CA HIS A 23 -19.85 -9.09 -2.25
C HIS A 23 -18.75 -10.07 -1.82
N LEU A 24 -18.98 -11.38 -1.98
CA LEU A 24 -17.98 -12.40 -1.68
C LEU A 24 -16.84 -12.43 -2.71
N MET A 25 -17.17 -12.19 -3.99
CA MET A 25 -16.20 -12.10 -5.08
C MET A 25 -15.25 -10.93 -4.86
N GLU A 26 -15.78 -9.75 -4.51
CA GLU A 26 -14.99 -8.54 -4.24
C GLU A 26 -14.01 -8.71 -3.08
N ARG A 27 -14.40 -9.43 -2.03
CA ARG A 27 -13.56 -9.63 -0.84
C ARG A 27 -12.52 -10.73 -0.98
N ARG A 28 -12.66 -11.61 -1.97
CA ARG A 28 -11.77 -12.77 -2.18
C ARG A 28 -10.28 -12.39 -2.24
N PRO A 29 -9.84 -11.35 -2.98
CA PRO A 29 -8.41 -11.03 -3.08
C PRO A 29 -7.79 -10.62 -1.73
N ILE A 30 -8.52 -9.87 -0.91
CA ILE A 30 -8.07 -9.43 0.42
C ILE A 30 -8.01 -10.60 1.41
N LEU A 31 -8.98 -11.51 1.33
CA LEU A 31 -8.99 -12.72 2.16
C LEU A 31 -7.85 -13.66 1.78
N LEU A 32 -7.60 -13.84 0.49
CA LEU A 32 -6.49 -14.66 0.01
C LEU A 32 -5.14 -14.11 0.47
N SER A 33 -4.90 -12.81 0.32
CA SER A 33 -3.67 -12.19 0.81
C SER A 33 -3.49 -12.34 2.32
N SER A 34 -4.58 -12.28 3.09
CA SER A 34 -4.55 -12.53 4.54
C SER A 34 -4.15 -13.97 4.88
N VAL A 35 -4.56 -14.96 4.10
CA VAL A 35 -4.13 -16.36 4.29
C VAL A 35 -2.65 -16.53 3.95
N LEU A 36 -2.21 -15.96 2.82
CA LEU A 36 -0.81 -16.06 2.37
C LEU A 36 0.16 -15.40 3.35
N LEU A 37 -0.19 -14.24 3.92
CA LEU A 37 0.61 -13.56 4.93
C LEU A 37 0.64 -14.29 6.27
N ARG A 38 -0.41 -15.05 6.62
CA ARG A 38 -0.37 -15.94 7.79
C ARG A 38 0.54 -17.15 7.59
N GLN A 39 0.68 -17.62 6.35
CA GLN A 39 1.59 -18.72 6.02
C GLN A 39 3.05 -18.25 6.02
N ASN A 40 3.32 -17.09 5.42
CA ASN A 40 4.65 -16.49 5.42
C ASN A 40 4.55 -14.96 5.65
N PRO A 41 4.70 -14.51 6.91
CA PRO A 41 4.67 -13.09 7.26
C PRO A 41 5.82 -12.27 6.66
N HIS A 42 6.91 -12.92 6.24
CA HIS A 42 8.10 -12.28 5.68
C HIS A 42 8.09 -12.22 4.14
N ASN A 43 6.96 -12.54 3.51
CA ASN A 43 6.80 -12.46 2.06
C ASN A 43 6.51 -11.03 1.61
N VAL A 44 7.55 -10.33 1.16
CA VAL A 44 7.48 -8.92 0.75
C VAL A 44 6.55 -8.71 -0.46
N ALA A 45 6.56 -9.64 -1.42
CA ALA A 45 5.73 -9.52 -2.62
C ALA A 45 4.23 -9.57 -2.28
N GLU A 46 3.85 -10.36 -1.28
CA GLU A 46 2.44 -10.46 -0.88
C GLU A 46 1.96 -9.21 -0.13
N TRP A 47 2.82 -8.60 0.68
CA TRP A 47 2.55 -7.29 1.30
C TRP A 47 2.28 -6.21 0.24
N HIS A 48 3.12 -6.14 -0.80
CA HIS A 48 2.91 -5.21 -1.92
C HIS A 48 1.61 -5.46 -2.68
N LYS A 49 1.25 -6.73 -2.93
CA LYS A 49 -0.05 -7.06 -3.55
C LYS A 49 -1.21 -6.58 -2.69
N ARG A 50 -1.14 -6.80 -1.37
CA ARG A 50 -2.19 -6.34 -0.44
C ARG A 50 -2.32 -4.83 -0.43
N VAL A 51 -1.20 -4.10 -0.42
CA VAL A 51 -1.20 -2.64 -0.58
C VAL A 51 -1.87 -2.24 -1.89
N LYS A 52 -1.51 -2.89 -3.00
CA LYS A 52 -2.10 -2.61 -4.31
C LYS A 52 -3.62 -2.79 -4.29
N LEU A 53 -4.13 -3.86 -3.67
CA LEU A 53 -5.57 -4.08 -3.53
C LEU A 53 -6.27 -2.93 -2.80
N TYR A 54 -5.68 -2.39 -1.73
CA TYR A 54 -6.25 -1.25 -1.02
C TYR A 54 -6.08 0.08 -1.77
N LYS A 55 -4.98 0.26 -2.52
CA LYS A 55 -4.81 1.40 -3.43
C LYS A 55 -5.87 1.40 -4.53
N ASP A 56 -6.12 0.25 -5.16
CA ASP A 56 -7.14 0.08 -6.21
C ASP A 56 -8.56 0.32 -5.65
N ALA A 57 -8.80 0.01 -4.37
CA ALA A 57 -10.03 0.33 -3.64
C ALA A 57 -10.10 1.78 -3.11
N ASN A 58 -9.08 2.60 -3.38
CA ASN A 58 -8.93 3.97 -2.89
C ASN A 58 -9.04 4.11 -1.35
N ASP A 59 -8.61 3.08 -0.61
CA ASP A 59 -8.66 3.02 0.85
C ASP A 59 -7.29 3.35 1.45
N ALA A 60 -6.97 4.65 1.51
CA ALA A 60 -5.71 5.14 2.03
C ALA A 60 -5.43 4.70 3.48
N ARG A 61 -6.47 4.56 4.31
CA ARG A 61 -6.33 4.13 5.70
C ARG A 61 -5.79 2.71 5.78
N ASN A 62 -6.37 1.79 5.01
CA ASN A 62 -5.92 0.40 4.98
C ASN A 62 -4.56 0.24 4.28
N VAL A 63 -4.21 1.11 3.34
CA VAL A 63 -2.84 1.18 2.77
C VAL A 63 -1.82 1.48 3.86
N ILE A 64 -2.02 2.56 4.62
CA ILE A 64 -1.11 2.96 5.71
C ILE A 64 -1.00 1.87 6.76
N GLN A 65 -2.13 1.31 7.20
CA GLN A 65 -2.14 0.23 8.17
C GLN A 65 -1.38 -0.99 7.66
N THR A 66 -1.58 -1.38 6.40
CA THR A 66 -0.89 -2.51 5.79
C THR A 66 0.62 -2.29 5.74
N PHE A 67 1.09 -1.10 5.35
CA PHE A 67 2.51 -0.79 5.36
C PHE A 67 3.10 -0.79 6.78
N ALA A 68 2.41 -0.18 7.74
CA ALA A 68 2.84 -0.15 9.14
C ALA A 68 2.95 -1.56 9.74
N GLU A 69 2.00 -2.44 9.42
CA GLU A 69 2.06 -3.86 9.79
C GLU A 69 3.20 -4.59 9.08
N ALA A 70 3.40 -4.34 7.78
CA ALA A 70 4.45 -4.97 6.97
C ALA A 70 5.84 -4.66 7.51
N VAL A 71 6.17 -3.38 7.73
CA VAL A 71 7.50 -2.97 8.20
C VAL A 71 7.81 -3.43 9.63
N LYS A 72 6.77 -3.68 10.44
CA LYS A 72 6.91 -4.24 11.78
C LYS A 72 7.07 -5.78 11.78
N THR A 73 6.51 -6.45 10.78
CA THR A 73 6.42 -7.91 10.72
C THR A 73 7.53 -8.54 9.89
N VAL A 74 7.98 -7.87 8.84
CA VAL A 74 9.01 -8.37 7.94
C VAL A 74 10.38 -8.17 8.58
N ASP A 75 11.01 -9.28 8.94
CA ASP A 75 12.41 -9.33 9.33
C ASP A 75 13.29 -9.41 8.05
N PRO A 76 14.22 -8.46 7.83
CA PRO A 76 15.11 -8.47 6.67
C PRO A 76 15.95 -9.74 6.52
N GLU A 77 16.28 -10.44 7.60
CA GLU A 77 17.10 -11.67 7.54
C GLU A 77 16.32 -12.85 6.97
N HIS A 78 15.02 -12.91 7.28
CA HIS A 78 14.09 -13.96 6.89
C HIS A 78 13.21 -13.59 5.69
N ALA A 79 13.36 -12.37 5.18
CA ALA A 79 12.54 -11.83 4.10
C ALA A 79 12.66 -12.64 2.81
N THR A 80 11.51 -13.02 2.26
CA THR A 80 11.42 -13.52 0.89
C THR A 80 11.12 -12.35 -0.04
N GLY A 81 12.17 -11.83 -0.68
CA GLY A 81 12.10 -10.66 -1.56
C GLY A 81 12.98 -9.52 -1.05
N LYS A 82 12.63 -8.28 -1.41
CA LYS A 82 13.44 -7.08 -1.14
C LYS A 82 12.79 -6.22 -0.04
N PRO A 83 13.15 -6.39 1.24
CA PRO A 83 12.45 -5.72 2.35
C PRO A 83 12.51 -4.19 2.29
N HIS A 84 13.60 -3.61 1.77
CA HIS A 84 13.73 -2.16 1.58
C HIS A 84 12.62 -1.56 0.70
N THR A 85 12.08 -2.34 -0.25
CA THR A 85 11.01 -1.84 -1.14
C THR A 85 9.72 -1.51 -0.40
N LEU A 86 9.43 -2.16 0.74
CA LEU A 86 8.26 -1.82 1.55
C LEU A 86 8.41 -0.42 2.17
N TRP A 87 9.62 -0.10 2.64
CA TRP A 87 9.94 1.21 3.18
C TRP A 87 9.87 2.30 2.10
N LEU A 88 10.48 2.04 0.94
CA LEU A 88 10.46 2.98 -0.19
C LEU A 88 9.04 3.26 -0.67
N SER A 89 8.23 2.23 -0.91
CA SER A 89 6.85 2.41 -1.35
C SER A 89 5.96 3.05 -0.27
N PHE A 90 6.32 2.92 1.01
CA PHE A 90 5.61 3.59 2.09
C PHE A 90 5.95 5.09 2.15
N ALA A 91 7.21 5.44 1.99
CA ALA A 91 7.67 6.82 1.87
C ALA A 91 7.08 7.51 0.62
N GLU A 92 7.17 6.85 -0.53
CA GLU A 92 6.57 7.31 -1.81
C GLU A 92 5.07 7.54 -1.65
N PHE A 93 4.35 6.70 -0.91
CA PHE A 93 2.93 6.90 -0.65
C PHE A 93 2.67 8.22 0.08
N TYR A 94 3.42 8.55 1.13
CA TYR A 94 3.29 9.85 1.81
C TYR A 94 3.74 11.02 0.93
N GLU A 95 4.82 10.87 0.15
CA GLU A 95 5.28 11.87 -0.81
C GLU A 95 4.18 12.22 -1.83
N THR A 96 3.52 11.21 -2.42
CA THR A 96 2.42 11.43 -3.39
C THR A 96 1.18 12.09 -2.78
N HIS A 97 1.00 11.99 -1.46
CA HIS A 97 -0.08 12.64 -0.72
C HIS A 97 0.30 14.01 -0.15
N GLY A 98 1.53 14.49 -0.43
CA GLY A 98 2.02 15.81 0.00
C GLY A 98 2.55 15.87 1.43
N ASP A 99 2.65 14.72 2.12
CA ASP A 99 3.18 14.66 3.49
C ASP A 99 4.67 14.26 3.46
N ILE A 100 5.51 15.22 3.11
CA ILE A 100 6.96 15.03 3.00
C ILE A 100 7.60 14.75 4.36
N ASP A 101 7.09 15.36 5.42
CA ASP A 101 7.64 15.20 6.77
C ASP A 101 7.42 13.77 7.29
N SER A 102 6.25 13.18 7.06
CA SER A 102 6.03 11.76 7.34
C SER A 102 6.91 10.88 6.46
N SER A 103 7.07 11.21 5.17
CA SER A 103 7.96 10.47 4.27
C SER A 103 9.40 10.43 4.79
N ARG A 104 9.96 11.58 5.23
CA ARG A 104 11.29 11.67 5.86
C ARG A 104 11.40 10.80 7.11
N GLN A 105 10.40 10.82 7.99
CA GLN A 105 10.39 9.99 9.20
C GLN A 105 10.38 8.49 8.88
N ILE A 106 9.70 8.08 7.81
CA ILE A 106 9.69 6.68 7.34
C ILE A 106 11.07 6.30 6.78
N LEU A 107 11.69 7.16 5.97
CA LEU A 107 13.03 6.93 5.40
C LEU A 107 14.12 6.91 6.47
N GLU A 108 14.05 7.78 7.48
CA GLU A 108 14.97 7.79 8.62
C GLU A 108 14.90 6.45 9.38
N LYS A 109 13.69 5.95 9.63
CA LYS A 109 13.49 4.63 10.24
C LYS A 109 14.02 3.51 9.35
N ALA A 110 13.83 3.61 8.03
CA ALA A 110 14.34 2.63 7.08
C ALA A 110 15.89 2.57 7.10
N CYS A 111 16.57 3.70 7.20
CA CYS A 111 18.04 3.76 7.33
C CYS A 111 18.56 3.09 8.61
N ALA A 112 17.76 3.02 9.67
CA ALA A 112 18.12 2.36 10.92
C ALA A 112 17.90 0.84 10.91
N VAL A 113 17.31 0.29 9.84
CA VAL A 113 17.06 -1.16 9.72
C VAL A 113 18.34 -1.88 9.31
N GLU A 114 18.64 -2.98 10.01
CA GLU A 114 19.74 -3.87 9.64
C GLU A 114 19.31 -4.77 8.46
N TYR A 115 19.62 -4.33 7.25
CA TYR A 115 19.39 -5.12 6.04
C TYR A 115 20.45 -6.21 5.84
N LYS A 116 20.06 -7.30 5.18
CA LYS A 116 20.96 -8.40 4.84
C LYS A 116 22.06 -7.98 3.87
N THR A 117 21.76 -7.08 2.93
CA THR A 117 22.72 -6.62 1.93
C THR A 117 22.90 -5.11 2.01
N VAL A 118 24.11 -4.65 1.73
CA VAL A 118 24.44 -3.21 1.68
C VAL A 118 23.72 -2.52 0.52
N ASP A 119 23.42 -3.28 -0.55
CA ASP A 119 22.66 -2.80 -1.72
C ASP A 119 21.24 -2.35 -1.35
N ASP A 120 20.59 -3.06 -0.41
CA ASP A 120 19.27 -2.69 0.11
C ASP A 120 19.33 -1.32 0.79
N LEU A 121 20.35 -1.09 1.63
CA LEU A 121 20.53 0.18 2.34
C LEU A 121 20.91 1.31 1.38
N ALA A 122 21.79 1.04 0.41
CA ALA A 122 22.16 2.01 -0.61
C ALA A 122 20.94 2.48 -1.42
N SER A 123 20.04 1.55 -1.75
CA SER A 123 18.77 1.87 -2.44
C SER A 123 17.89 2.82 -1.61
N VAL A 124 17.84 2.64 -0.29
CA VAL A 124 17.11 3.56 0.62
C VAL A 124 17.70 4.96 0.57
N PHE A 125 19.03 5.08 0.69
CA PHE A 125 19.71 6.38 0.64
C PHE A 125 19.56 7.09 -0.70
N CYS A 126 19.69 6.35 -1.82
CA CYS A 126 19.50 6.93 -3.15
C CYS A 126 18.10 7.48 -3.31
N SER A 127 17.08 6.71 -2.92
CA SER A 127 15.69 7.15 -3.02
C SER A 127 15.39 8.35 -2.12
N TRP A 128 15.98 8.42 -0.93
CA TRP A 128 15.87 9.60 -0.07
C TRP A 128 16.52 10.82 -0.72
N GLY A 129 17.73 10.69 -1.26
CA GLY A 129 18.39 11.76 -1.98
C GLY A 129 17.57 12.29 -3.16
N GLU A 130 17.00 11.39 -3.96
CA GLU A 130 16.11 11.75 -5.08
C GLU A 130 14.85 12.48 -4.62
N MET A 131 14.26 12.07 -3.49
CA MET A 131 13.10 12.77 -2.90
C MET A 131 13.47 14.20 -2.49
N GLU A 132 14.57 14.39 -1.76
CA GLU A 132 14.99 15.74 -1.32
C GLU A 132 15.34 16.64 -2.51
N LEU A 133 15.94 16.10 -3.57
CA LEU A 133 16.22 16.85 -4.80
C LEU A 133 14.93 17.36 -5.47
N ARG A 134 13.90 16.50 -5.60
CA ARG A 134 12.60 16.92 -6.14
C ARG A 134 11.97 18.03 -5.29
N GLN A 135 12.06 17.93 -3.97
CA GLN A 135 11.48 18.93 -3.07
C GLN A 135 12.27 20.26 -3.10
N ALA A 136 13.59 20.20 -3.27
CA ALA A 136 14.42 21.38 -3.42
C ALA A 136 14.13 22.14 -4.73
N GLU A 137 13.93 21.42 -5.84
CA GLU A 137 13.54 22.03 -7.13
C GLU A 137 12.19 22.76 -7.03
N VAL A 138 11.18 22.14 -6.42
CA VAL A 138 9.87 22.79 -6.20
C VAL A 138 9.99 24.04 -5.33
N ALA A 139 10.79 23.99 -4.26
CA ALA A 139 11.00 25.15 -3.39
C ALA A 139 11.69 26.33 -4.11
N THR A 140 12.49 26.07 -5.14
CA THR A 140 13.12 27.14 -5.93
C THR A 140 12.18 27.81 -6.93
N GLU A 141 11.11 27.13 -7.39
CA GLU A 141 10.14 27.70 -8.32
C GLU A 141 9.06 28.56 -7.64
N GLU A 142 8.70 28.28 -6.39
CA GLU A 142 7.73 29.10 -5.63
C GLU A 142 8.33 30.39 -5.03
N GLY A 143 9.65 30.58 -5.16
CA GLY A 143 10.42 31.65 -4.52
C GLY A 143 10.53 32.97 -5.29
N ASP A 144 9.92 33.13 -6.48
CA ASP A 144 10.03 34.38 -7.24
C ASP A 144 8.67 35.03 -7.61
N PRO A 145 8.03 35.74 -6.66
CA PRO A 145 6.97 36.69 -6.97
C PRO A 145 7.48 38.14 -7.18
N ASP A 146 8.79 38.41 -7.13
CA ASP A 146 9.29 39.81 -7.22
C ASP A 146 10.72 39.90 -7.80
N GLY A 147 10.85 39.54 -9.07
CA GLY A 147 11.98 39.89 -9.92
C GLY A 147 11.68 41.15 -10.75
N ALA A 148 11.87 42.32 -10.11
CA ALA A 148 12.15 43.67 -10.66
C ALA A 148 11.50 44.12 -12.00
#